data_AF-A0A7W2U1G1-F1
#
_entry.id   AF-A0A7W2U1G1-F1
#
_cell.length_a   1.000
_cell.length_b   1.000
_cell.length_c   1.000
_cell.angle_alpha   90.00
_cell.angle_beta   90.00
_cell.angle_gamma   90.00
#
_symmetry.space_group_name_H-M   'P 1'
#
loop_
_entity.id
_entity.type
_entity.pdbx_description
1 polymer ?
#
loop_
_entity_poly.entity_id
_entity_poly.type
_entity_poly.pdbx_seq_one_letter_code
_entity_poly.pdbx_strand_id
1 'polypeptide(L)'
;MFNVVVFSLKALLTGLWIFAILGLLSLSPLPTEVQFYVSLLACITLLVHFVEFFAMKTKFKSQSGLAMNFGQTMLWGFGYWLPILNSSAK
;
A
#
# COMPACT_ATOMS: atom_id res chain seq x y z
N MET A 1 8.70 16.16 12.48
CA MET A 1 9.39 15.71 11.25
C MET A 1 9.05 14.27 10.88
N PHE A 2 9.15 13.31 11.81
CA PHE A 2 8.85 11.89 11.56
C PHE A 2 7.43 11.63 11.00
N ASN A 3 6.39 12.23 11.60
CA ASN A 3 5.01 12.08 11.09
C ASN A 3 4.81 12.61 9.66
N VAL A 4 5.50 13.68 9.27
CA VAL A 4 5.42 14.22 7.90
C VAL A 4 6.06 13.25 6.93
N VAL A 5 7.24 12.70 7.25
CA VAL A 5 7.91 11.69 6.43
C VAL A 5 7.05 10.44 6.27
N VAL A 6 6.45 9.94 7.35
CA VAL A 6 5.54 8.78 7.31
C VAL A 6 4.32 9.07 6.43
N PHE A 7 3.71 10.25 6.57
CA PHE A 7 2.56 10.63 5.76
C PHE A 7 2.92 10.76 4.28
N SER A 8 4.05 11.41 3.96
CA SER A 8 4.56 11.55 2.59
C SER A 8 4.88 10.20 1.95
N LEU A 9 5.57 9.30 2.65
CA LEU A 9 5.84 7.94 2.13
C LEU A 9 4.55 7.18 1.84
N LYS A 10 3.53 7.33 2.69
CA LYS A 10 2.22 6.70 2.48
C LYS A 10 1.48 7.26 1.29
N ALA A 11 1.44 8.59 1.15
CA ALA A 11 0.85 9.24 -0.01
C ALA A 11 1.55 8.80 -1.30
N LEU A 12 2.89 8.69 -1.28
CA LEU A 12 3.67 8.20 -2.41
C LEU A 12 3.35 6.74 -2.75
N LEU A 13 3.20 5.88 -1.74
CA LEU A 13 2.83 4.47 -1.92
C LEU A 13 1.42 4.33 -2.52
N THR A 14 0.46 5.16 -2.08
CA THR A 14 -0.87 5.24 -2.69
C THR A 14 -0.78 5.69 -4.15
N GLY A 15 0.04 6.70 -4.45
CA GLY A 15 0.30 7.14 -5.82
C GLY A 15 0.87 6.02 -6.69
N LEU A 16 1.91 5.32 -6.19
CA LEU A 16 2.52 4.17 -6.84
C LEU A 16 1.50 3.05 -7.12
N TRP A 17 0.57 2.82 -6.20
CA TRP A 17 -0.47 1.82 -6.39
C TRP A 17 -1.48 2.21 -7.47
N ILE A 18 -1.92 3.47 -7.50
CA ILE A 18 -2.77 3.98 -8.58
C ILE A 18 -2.06 3.84 -9.92
N PHE A 19 -0.77 4.20 -9.99
CA PHE A 19 0.03 4.01 -11.19
C PHE A 19 0.17 2.54 -11.59
N ALA A 20 0.36 1.63 -10.63
CA ALA A 20 0.42 0.19 -10.90
C ALA A 20 -0.90 -0.33 -11.47
N ILE A 21 -2.05 0.04 -10.90
CA ILE A 21 -3.37 -0.37 -11.41
C ILE A 21 -3.60 0.21 -12.81
N LEU A 22 -3.38 1.51 -13.01
CA LEU A 22 -3.54 2.15 -14.32
C LEU A 22 -2.61 1.55 -15.38
N GLY A 23 -1.37 1.24 -14.99
CA GLY A 23 -0.40 0.58 -15.86
C GLY A 23 -0.86 -0.83 -16.23
N LEU A 24 -1.32 -1.62 -15.27
CA LEU A 24 -1.84 -2.97 -15.51
C LEU A 24 -3.07 -2.96 -16.43
N LEU A 25 -3.98 -2.00 -16.24
CA LEU A 25 -5.13 -1.79 -17.13
C LEU A 25 -4.73 -1.35 -18.55
N SER A 26 -3.54 -0.77 -18.69
CA SER A 26 -3.00 -0.27 -19.96
C SER A 26 -1.99 -1.23 -20.60
N LEU A 27 -1.89 -2.49 -20.15
CA LEU A 27 -0.90 -3.44 -20.70
C LEU A 27 -1.07 -3.69 -22.21
N SER A 28 -2.30 -3.82 -22.70
CA SER A 28 -2.59 -4.13 -24.10
C SER A 28 -2.05 -3.09 -25.11
N PRO A 29 -2.17 -1.76 -24.88
CA PRO A 29 -1.59 -0.75 -25.76
C PRO A 29 -0.09 -0.45 -25.53
N LEU A 30 0.53 -0.94 -24.46
CA LEU A 30 1.91 -0.57 -24.12
C LEU A 30 2.94 -1.41 -24.90
N PRO A 31 4.09 -0.83 -25.29
CA PRO A 31 5.22 -1.62 -25.81
C PRO A 31 5.67 -2.67 -24.78
N THR A 32 6.14 -3.83 -25.26
CA THR A 32 6.52 -4.97 -24.40
C THR A 32 7.56 -4.60 -23.33
N GLU A 33 8.51 -3.72 -23.65
CA GLU A 33 9.50 -3.24 -22.68
C GLU A 33 8.83 -2.49 -21.52
N VAL A 34 7.84 -1.64 -21.82
CA VAL A 34 7.11 -0.87 -20.82
C VAL A 34 6.18 -1.76 -20.01
N GLN A 35 5.56 -2.76 -20.63
CA GLN A 35 4.73 -3.76 -19.94
C GLN A 35 5.52 -4.50 -18.84
N PHE A 36 6.79 -4.84 -19.12
CA PHE A 36 7.67 -5.47 -18.13
C PHE A 36 7.90 -4.56 -16.92
N TYR A 37 8.25 -3.28 -17.14
CA TYR A 37 8.46 -2.33 -16.05
C TYR A 37 7.20 -2.07 -15.23
N VAL A 38 6.04 -1.97 -15.87
CA VAL A 38 4.74 -1.83 -15.21
C VAL A 38 4.41 -3.04 -14.36
N SER A 39 4.63 -4.24 -14.89
CA SER A 39 4.40 -5.50 -14.15
C SER A 39 5.34 -5.62 -12.95
N LEU A 40 6.62 -5.25 -13.12
CA LEU A 40 7.59 -5.21 -12.05
C LEU A 40 7.19 -4.21 -10.96
N LEU A 41 6.73 -3.01 -11.35
CA LEU A 41 6.24 -1.99 -10.44
C LEU A 41 5.07 -2.51 -9.61
N ALA A 42 4.08 -3.12 -10.25
CA ALA A 42 2.92 -3.70 -9.57
C ALA A 42 3.33 -4.82 -8.60
N CYS A 43 4.30 -5.66 -8.98
CA CYS A 43 4.84 -6.71 -8.13
C CYS A 43 5.52 -6.13 -6.88
N ILE A 44 6.33 -5.08 -7.04
CA ILE A 44 6.98 -4.38 -5.93
C ILE A 44 5.95 -3.75 -5.01
N THR A 45 4.91 -3.08 -5.53
CA THR A 45 3.87 -2.48 -4.69
C THR A 45 3.10 -3.53 -3.89
N LEU A 46 2.75 -4.67 -4.51
CA LEU A 46 2.14 -5.80 -3.81
C LEU A 46 3.05 -6.37 -2.73
N LEU A 47 4.35 -6.48 -2.98
CA LEU A 47 5.33 -6.94 -1.98
C LEU A 47 5.38 -6.00 -0.76
N VAL A 48 5.30 -4.69 -0.99
CA VAL A 48 5.24 -3.70 0.10
C VAL A 48 3.97 -3.91 0.93
N HIS A 49 2.81 -4.08 0.30
CA HIS A 49 1.56 -4.39 1.01
C HIS A 49 1.61 -5.72 1.77
N PHE A 50 2.31 -6.71 1.21
CA PHE A 50 2.54 -7.98 1.89
C PHE A 50 3.35 -7.82 3.16
N VAL A 51 4.50 -7.13 3.09
CA VAL A 51 5.33 -6.84 4.27
C VAL A 51 4.55 -6.02 5.30
N GLU A 52 3.81 -5.02 4.85
CA GLU A 52 2.93 -4.19 5.68
C GLU A 52 1.91 -5.02 6.46
N PHE A 53 1.22 -5.96 5.80
CA PHE A 53 0.24 -6.82 6.46
C PHE A 53 0.87 -7.58 7.64
N PHE A 54 2.01 -8.22 7.42
CA PHE A 54 2.68 -8.98 8.46
C PHE A 54 3.25 -8.11 9.58
N ALA A 55 3.82 -6.95 9.23
CA ALA A 55 4.39 -6.02 10.19
C ALA A 55 3.32 -5.36 11.07
N MET A 56 2.14 -5.08 10.53
CA MET A 56 1.12 -4.25 11.19
C MET A 56 -0.05 -5.03 11.79
N LYS A 57 -0.33 -6.27 11.37
CA LYS A 57 -1.51 -7.03 11.81
C LYS A 57 -1.68 -7.13 13.32
N THR A 58 -0.58 -7.28 14.07
CA THR A 58 -0.59 -7.41 15.53
C THR A 58 -0.85 -6.06 16.20
N LYS A 59 -0.13 -5.02 15.76
CA LYS A 59 -0.28 -3.66 16.25
C LYS A 59 -1.69 -3.12 15.97
N PHE A 60 -2.20 -3.29 14.75
CA PHE A 60 -3.56 -2.90 14.39
C PHE A 60 -4.58 -3.58 15.29
N LYS A 61 -4.49 -4.91 15.47
CA LYS A 61 -5.39 -5.67 16.36
C LYS A 61 -5.37 -5.14 17.80
N SER A 62 -4.20 -4.79 18.32
CA SER A 62 -4.08 -4.25 19.68
C SER A 62 -4.68 -2.84 19.84
N GLN A 63 -4.63 -2.00 18.80
CA GLN A 63 -5.05 -0.60 18.87
C GLN A 63 -6.50 -0.36 18.45
N SER A 64 -7.00 -1.10 17.46
CA SER A 64 -8.36 -0.92 16.92
C SER A 64 -9.36 -1.95 17.44
N GLY A 65 -8.90 -3.06 18.03
CA GLY A 65 -9.74 -4.21 18.39
C GLY A 65 -10.21 -5.03 17.18
N LEU A 66 -9.87 -4.62 15.95
CA LEU A 66 -10.26 -5.26 14.69
C LEU A 66 -9.08 -6.01 14.06
N ALA A 67 -9.37 -7.06 13.29
CA ALA A 67 -8.34 -7.76 12.51
C ALA A 67 -8.15 -7.10 11.14
N MET A 68 -6.90 -6.95 10.69
CA MET A 68 -6.62 -6.59 9.29
C MET A 68 -7.05 -7.73 8.37
N ASN A 69 -7.77 -7.40 7.30
CA ASN A 69 -8.10 -8.37 6.25
C ASN A 69 -7.01 -8.38 5.18
N PHE A 70 -6.45 -9.56 4.91
CA PHE A 70 -5.36 -9.74 3.93
C PHE A 70 -5.74 -9.21 2.54
N GLY A 71 -6.92 -9.59 2.02
CA GLY A 71 -7.37 -9.17 0.70
C GLY A 71 -7.58 -7.65 0.61
N GLN A 72 -8.17 -7.04 1.65
CA GLN A 72 -8.28 -5.58 1.72
C GLN A 72 -6.91 -4.92 1.86
N THR A 73 -5.93 -5.53 2.52
CA THR A 73 -4.56 -4.99 2.59
C THR A 73 -3.84 -5.08 1.25
N MET A 74 -4.04 -6.15 0.47
CA MET A 74 -3.46 -6.29 -0.87
C MET A 74 -4.10 -5.33 -1.88
N LEU A 75 -5.40 -5.05 -1.76
CA LEU A 75 -6.11 -4.16 -2.67
C LEU A 75 -6.01 -2.68 -2.26
N TRP A 76 -6.03 -2.41 -0.96
CA TRP A 76 -6.18 -1.07 -0.37
C TRP A 76 -5.46 -0.95 0.98
N GLY A 77 -4.21 -1.44 1.09
CA GLY A 77 -3.42 -1.43 2.34
C GLY A 77 -3.46 -0.12 3.12
N PHE A 78 -3.54 1.01 2.40
CA PHE A 78 -3.65 2.37 2.92
C PHE A 78 -4.78 2.61 3.93
N GLY A 79 -5.89 1.86 3.88
CA GLY A 79 -7.05 2.08 4.75
C GLY A 79 -6.78 1.78 6.24
N TYR A 80 -5.93 0.80 6.52
CA TYR A 80 -5.72 0.31 7.90
C TYR A 80 -4.80 1.18 8.75
N TRP A 81 -4.14 2.18 8.16
CA TRP A 81 -3.22 3.06 8.87
C TRP A 81 -3.90 4.26 9.50
N LEU A 82 -5.08 4.66 9.00
CA LEU A 82 -5.82 5.83 9.49
C LEU A 82 -6.07 5.79 11.01
N PRO A 83 -6.55 4.66 11.58
CA PRO A 83 -6.75 4.57 13.04
C PRO A 83 -5.44 4.68 13.82
N ILE A 84 -4.35 4.13 13.29
CA ILE A 84 -3.02 4.11 13.93
C ILE A 84 -2.39 5.51 13.94
N LEU A 85 -2.52 6.25 12.83
CA LEU A 85 -1.99 7.61 12.72
C LEU A 85 -2.74 8.58 13.63
N ASN A 86 -4.06 8.44 13.76
CA ASN A 86 -4.87 9.29 14.65
C ASN A 86 -4.67 8.98 16.13
N SER A 87 -4.40 7.73 16.50
CA SER A 87 -4.17 7.36 17.91
C SER A 87 -2.75 7.66 18.39
N SER A 88 -1.78 7.87 17.48
CA SER A 88 -0.44 8.36 17.82
C SER A 88 -0.35 9.89 17.97
N ALA A 89 -1.45 10.61 17.73
CA ALA A 89 -1.54 12.07 17.84
C ALA A 89 -2.16 12.55 19.19
N LYS A 90 -2.48 11.62 20.10
CA LYS A 90 -2.76 11.89 21.51
C LYS A 90 -1.53 11.56 22.34
#